data_AF-A0A357F1Z1-F1
#
_entry.id   AF-A0A357F1Z1-F1
#
_cell.length_a   1.000
_cell.length_b   1.000
_cell.length_c   1.000
_cell.angle_alpha   90.00
_cell.angle_beta   90.00
_cell.angle_gamma   90.00
#
_symmetry.space_group_name_H-M   'P 1'
#
loop_
_entity.id
_entity.type
_entity.pdbx_description
1 polymer ?
#
loop_
_entity_poly.entity_id
_entity_poly.type
_entity_poly.pdbx_seq_one_letter_code
_entity_poly.pdbx_strand_id
1 'polypeptide(L)'
;LDLVFMRVVLLIILLFAGLGFQDCERGKSRKPSAGRNSEVKTKVNDLEVVFELEQPTIRNTDDFLARATFTNRSSRDIRLNTLFLGFAPILLKVRKADGTPVNPTSPPFPPEDDGTEGRVMLAPEKSVSFEYRGVDLFGTPLDDGKYEVRFRYQNTITEYNDWTGAIETDWISFKVDHDYKPQPR
;
A
#
# COMPACT_ATOMS: atom_id res chain seq x y z
N LEU A 1 -21.81 52.95 34.65
CA LEU A 1 -21.34 53.61 33.41
C LEU A 1 -20.92 52.51 32.44
N ASP A 2 -21.84 51.64 32.05
CA ASP A 2 -22.86 51.78 30.97
C ASP A 2 -22.25 51.19 29.70
N LEU A 3 -22.56 49.99 29.18
CA LEU A 3 -23.77 49.16 29.11
C LEU A 3 -25.07 49.82 28.63
N VAL A 4 -25.01 51.03 28.07
CA VAL A 4 -26.13 51.61 27.31
C VAL A 4 -25.58 52.63 26.30
N PHE A 5 -24.70 52.24 25.37
CA PHE A 5 -24.42 53.09 24.21
C PHE A 5 -24.42 52.28 22.91
N MET A 6 -25.55 52.42 22.23
CA MET A 6 -25.69 52.37 20.78
C MET A 6 -25.63 51.00 20.09
N ARG A 7 -26.65 50.21 20.40
CA ARG A 7 -27.49 49.55 19.39
C ARG A 7 -28.24 50.58 18.52
N VAL A 8 -27.54 51.48 17.80
CA VAL A 8 -28.17 52.38 16.81
C VAL A 8 -27.14 52.79 15.74
N VAL A 9 -26.63 51.84 14.94
CA VAL A 9 -26.20 52.10 13.55
C VAL A 9 -26.39 50.79 12.76
N LEU A 10 -27.65 50.40 12.63
CA LEU A 10 -28.12 49.50 11.58
C LEU A 10 -28.79 50.41 10.55
N LEU A 11 -28.42 50.27 9.27
CA LEU A 11 -28.96 50.87 8.03
C LEU A 11 -27.99 51.79 7.29
N ILE A 12 -27.92 51.55 5.97
CA ILE A 12 -27.05 52.15 4.93
C ILE A 12 -25.68 51.43 4.93
N ILE A 13 -25.43 50.37 4.14
CA ILE A 13 -25.47 50.30 2.68
C ILE A 13 -25.86 48.88 2.22
N LEU A 14 -27.08 48.75 1.72
CA LEU A 14 -27.50 47.76 0.73
C LEU A 14 -27.36 48.43 -0.62
N LEU A 15 -26.40 48.04 -1.46
CA LEU A 15 -26.39 48.19 -2.94
C LEU A 15 -24.99 47.90 -3.48
N PHE A 16 -24.69 46.62 -3.72
CA PHE A 16 -23.90 46.18 -4.88
C PHE A 16 -24.25 44.71 -5.14
N ALA A 17 -25.38 44.53 -5.82
CA ALA A 17 -25.64 43.33 -6.58
C ALA A 17 -24.82 43.41 -7.87
N GLY A 18 -24.15 42.32 -8.25
CA GLY A 18 -23.74 42.12 -9.64
C GLY A 18 -22.45 41.34 -9.83
N LEU A 19 -22.62 40.12 -10.35
CA LEU A 19 -21.68 39.34 -11.17
C LEU A 19 -20.64 38.48 -10.44
N GLY A 20 -20.94 37.19 -10.38
CA GLY A 20 -19.99 36.16 -9.98
C GLY A 20 -20.60 34.77 -9.86
N PHE A 21 -21.32 34.30 -10.88
CA PHE A 21 -21.53 32.86 -11.08
C PHE A 21 -20.16 32.22 -11.28
N GLN A 22 -19.78 31.28 -10.41
CA GLN A 22 -18.84 30.20 -10.76
C GLN A 22 -19.04 29.00 -9.81
N ASP A 23 -19.90 28.10 -10.29
CA ASP A 23 -19.74 26.65 -10.34
C ASP A 23 -19.29 25.86 -9.09
N CYS A 24 -20.22 25.01 -8.65
CA CYS A 24 -20.03 23.60 -8.31
C CYS A 24 -18.61 23.04 -8.43
N GLU A 25 -17.94 22.78 -7.31
CA GLU A 25 -17.18 21.54 -7.15
C GLU A 25 -17.64 20.83 -5.88
N ARG A 26 -18.79 20.16 -6.04
CA ARG A 26 -19.14 18.92 -5.35
C ARG A 26 -17.87 18.08 -5.23
N GLY A 27 -17.34 17.95 -4.01
CA GLY A 27 -16.19 17.12 -3.69
C GLY A 27 -16.33 15.77 -4.38
N LYS A 28 -15.56 15.59 -5.46
CA LYS A 28 -15.41 14.30 -6.11
C LYS A 28 -14.75 13.41 -5.07
N SER A 29 -15.56 12.58 -4.43
CA SER A 29 -15.13 11.28 -3.95
C SER A 29 -14.28 10.71 -5.08
N ARG A 30 -12.95 10.70 -4.88
CA ARG A 30 -12.03 10.03 -5.80
C ARG A 30 -12.48 8.57 -5.76
N LYS A 31 -13.27 8.18 -6.77
CA LYS A 31 -13.43 6.77 -7.10
C LYS A 31 -12.01 6.21 -7.16
N PRO A 32 -11.67 5.17 -6.38
CA PRO A 32 -10.41 4.49 -6.59
C PRO A 32 -10.36 4.12 -8.06
N SER A 33 -9.25 4.47 -8.70
CA SER A 33 -8.94 4.15 -10.09
C SER A 33 -8.89 2.63 -10.21
N ALA A 34 -10.06 2.00 -10.35
CA ALA A 34 -10.23 0.59 -10.59
C ALA A 34 -9.83 0.31 -12.04
N GLY A 35 -8.55 0.10 -12.26
CA GLY A 35 -8.00 -0.37 -13.53
C GLY A 35 -6.79 0.44 -14.00
N ARG A 36 -5.59 -0.01 -13.63
CA ARG A 36 -4.45 -0.20 -14.54
C ARG A 36 -3.12 -0.49 -13.85
N ASN A 37 -2.97 -0.13 -12.59
CA ASN A 37 -1.67 -0.24 -11.94
C ASN A 37 -1.51 -1.62 -11.33
N SER A 38 -0.85 -2.52 -12.07
CA SER A 38 -0.22 -3.74 -11.55
C SER A 38 1.04 -3.43 -10.75
N GLU A 39 1.37 -2.14 -10.55
CA GLU A 39 2.54 -1.66 -9.83
C GLU A 39 2.17 -0.44 -9.00
N VAL A 40 2.65 -0.40 -7.75
CA VAL A 40 2.55 0.75 -6.85
C VAL A 40 3.91 1.01 -6.20
N LYS A 41 4.16 2.27 -5.87
CA LYS A 41 5.44 2.71 -5.29
C LYS A 41 5.19 3.54 -4.03
N THR A 42 6.03 3.34 -3.02
CA THR A 42 6.06 4.17 -1.81
C THR A 42 7.49 4.34 -1.33
N LYS A 43 7.78 5.43 -0.62
CA LYS A 43 9.12 5.70 -0.07
C LYS A 43 9.00 6.23 1.36
N VAL A 44 9.76 5.63 2.28
CA VAL A 44 9.80 6.04 3.69
C VAL A 44 11.25 6.00 4.16
N ASN A 45 11.73 7.08 4.78
CA ASN A 45 13.10 7.18 5.30
C ASN A 45 14.15 6.71 4.27
N ASP A 46 14.01 7.21 3.04
CA ASP A 46 14.84 6.93 1.88
C ASP A 46 14.92 5.46 1.41
N LEU A 47 14.09 4.57 1.96
CA LEU A 47 13.85 3.24 1.41
C LEU A 47 12.60 3.29 0.54
N GLU A 48 12.79 3.13 -0.77
CA GLU A 48 11.70 3.01 -1.75
C GLU A 48 11.29 1.55 -1.91
N VAL A 49 9.99 1.28 -1.96
CA VAL A 49 9.44 -0.02 -2.32
C VAL A 49 8.56 0.12 -3.54
N VAL A 50 8.88 -0.68 -4.55
CA VAL A 50 7.99 -0.96 -5.68
C VAL A 50 7.34 -2.31 -5.43
N PHE A 51 6.01 -2.34 -5.35
CA PHE A 51 5.23 -3.56 -5.22
C PHE A 51 4.46 -3.78 -6.52
N GLU A 52 4.63 -4.95 -7.12
CA GLU A 52 4.02 -5.30 -8.40
C GLU A 52 3.32 -6.65 -8.34
N LEU A 53 2.29 -6.81 -9.16
CA LEU A 53 1.59 -8.06 -9.41
C LEU A 53 1.87 -8.47 -10.86
N GLU A 54 2.33 -9.70 -11.08
CA GLU A 54 2.73 -10.15 -12.41
C GLU A 54 1.56 -10.20 -13.39
N GLN A 55 0.37 -10.60 -12.92
CA GLN A 55 -0.82 -10.72 -13.76
C GLN A 55 -2.05 -10.14 -13.05
N PRO A 56 -2.85 -9.27 -13.71
CA PRO A 56 -4.06 -8.70 -13.12
C PRO A 56 -5.23 -9.69 -13.06
N THR A 57 -5.15 -10.82 -13.75
CA THR A 57 -6.14 -11.90 -13.73
C THR A 57 -5.41 -13.22 -13.49
N ILE A 58 -5.92 -14.02 -12.56
CA ILE A 58 -5.40 -15.34 -12.21
C ILE A 58 -6.52 -16.36 -12.30
N ARG A 59 -6.20 -17.62 -12.65
CA ARG A 59 -7.20 -18.69 -12.70
C ARG A 59 -7.46 -19.29 -11.33
N ASN A 60 -6.40 -19.41 -10.54
CA ASN A 60 -6.44 -19.94 -9.17
C ASN A 60 -5.34 -19.27 -8.33
N THR A 61 -5.23 -19.67 -7.06
CA THR A 61 -4.23 -19.13 -6.13
C THR A 61 -2.80 -19.37 -6.58
N ASP A 62 -2.50 -20.44 -7.29
CA ASP A 62 -1.13 -20.82 -7.66
C ASP A 62 -0.56 -19.89 -8.73
N ASP A 63 -1.43 -19.28 -9.53
CA ASP A 63 -1.07 -18.29 -10.56
C ASP A 63 -0.79 -16.89 -9.96
N PHE A 64 -1.06 -16.68 -8.67
CA PHE A 64 -0.73 -15.41 -8.01
C PHE A 64 0.78 -15.30 -7.81
N LEU A 65 1.38 -14.27 -8.42
CA LEU A 65 2.76 -13.86 -8.17
C LEU A 65 2.85 -12.35 -7.99
N ALA A 66 3.35 -11.93 -6.84
CA ALA A 66 3.67 -10.54 -6.55
C ALA A 66 5.16 -10.39 -6.21
N ARG A 67 5.72 -9.21 -6.45
CA ARG A 67 7.13 -8.89 -6.13
C ARG A 67 7.21 -7.56 -5.41
N ALA A 68 8.02 -7.50 -4.35
CA ALA A 68 8.41 -6.25 -3.71
C ALA A 68 9.90 -6.01 -3.93
N THR A 69 10.25 -4.85 -4.50
CA THR A 69 11.64 -4.43 -4.72
C THR A 69 11.93 -3.23 -3.84
N PHE A 70 12.86 -3.42 -2.89
CA PHE A 70 13.35 -2.39 -2.00
C PHE A 70 14.56 -1.73 -2.63
N THR A 71 14.63 -0.41 -2.66
CA THR A 71 15.77 0.35 -3.19
C THR A 71 16.19 1.43 -2.20
N ASN A 72 17.48 1.47 -1.89
CA ASN A 72 18.07 2.56 -1.12
C ASN A 72 18.20 3.81 -1.98
N ARG A 73 17.45 4.86 -1.67
CA ARG A 73 17.49 6.18 -2.34
C ARG A 73 18.26 7.23 -1.55
N SER A 74 18.94 6.83 -0.48
CA SER A 74 19.79 7.72 0.30
C SER A 74 21.21 7.75 -0.26
N SER A 75 22.01 8.72 0.19
CA SER A 75 23.43 8.82 -0.14
C SER A 75 24.34 7.95 0.74
N ARG A 76 23.77 7.19 1.69
CA ARG A 76 24.50 6.34 2.65
C ARG A 76 24.02 4.90 2.57
N ASP A 77 24.79 3.98 3.12
CA ASP A 77 24.35 2.59 3.21
C ASP A 77 23.14 2.46 4.16
N ILE A 78 22.20 1.60 3.79
CA ILE A 78 21.05 1.22 4.61
C ILE A 78 21.21 -0.26 4.98
N ARG A 79 21.15 -0.57 6.27
CA ARG A 79 21.04 -1.95 6.76
C ARG A 79 19.57 -2.35 6.83
N LEU A 80 19.11 -3.28 6.00
CA LEU A 80 17.71 -3.71 5.96
C LEU A 80 17.57 -5.05 6.69
N ASN A 81 16.61 -5.13 7.63
CA ASN A 81 16.19 -6.40 8.23
C ASN A 81 15.22 -7.13 7.28
N THR A 82 15.73 -8.17 6.63
CA THR A 82 15.02 -9.02 5.68
C THR A 82 14.50 -10.32 6.30
N LEU A 83 14.68 -10.54 7.60
CA LEU A 83 14.38 -11.80 8.29
C LEU A 83 12.94 -12.29 8.01
N PHE A 84 11.99 -11.36 7.99
CA PHE A 84 10.58 -11.66 7.70
C PHE A 84 10.11 -11.30 6.30
N LEU A 85 10.98 -10.73 5.45
CA LEU A 85 10.61 -10.26 4.11
C LEU A 85 10.29 -11.39 3.13
N GLY A 86 10.58 -12.65 3.48
CA GLY A 86 10.17 -13.82 2.71
C GLY A 86 8.75 -14.35 3.01
N PHE A 87 8.07 -13.83 4.03
CA PHE A 87 6.80 -14.43 4.50
C PHE A 87 5.58 -13.65 4.02
N ALA A 88 5.00 -14.11 2.90
CA ALA A 88 3.79 -13.53 2.33
C ALA A 88 2.63 -13.33 3.34
N PRO A 89 2.29 -14.29 4.23
CA PRO A 89 1.19 -14.13 5.20
C PRO A 89 1.37 -12.96 6.17
N ILE A 90 2.61 -12.57 6.44
CA ILE A 90 2.95 -11.48 7.35
C ILE A 90 2.79 -10.13 6.62
N LEU A 91 3.32 -10.06 5.40
CA LEU A 91 3.54 -8.82 4.67
C LEU A 91 2.36 -8.41 3.78
N LEU A 92 1.62 -9.36 3.24
CA LEU A 92 0.54 -9.09 2.31
C LEU A 92 -0.80 -9.00 3.04
N LYS A 93 -1.61 -8.03 2.62
CA LYS A 93 -3.01 -7.92 3.01
C LYS A 93 -3.85 -8.04 1.75
N VAL A 94 -4.84 -8.92 1.80
CA VAL A 94 -5.77 -9.19 0.69
C VAL A 94 -7.19 -8.96 1.16
N ARG A 95 -8.02 -8.38 0.30
CA ARG A 95 -9.45 -8.22 0.53
C ARG A 95 -10.25 -8.43 -0.75
N LYS A 96 -11.51 -8.82 -0.62
CA LYS A 96 -12.51 -8.79 -1.69
C LYS A 96 -12.83 -7.34 -2.03
N ALA A 97 -13.42 -7.10 -3.21
CA ALA A 97 -13.81 -5.75 -3.66
C ALA A 97 -14.85 -5.05 -2.76
N ASP A 98 -15.60 -5.82 -1.95
CA ASP A 98 -16.52 -5.29 -0.94
C ASP A 98 -15.82 -4.90 0.38
N GLY A 99 -14.50 -5.10 0.47
CA GLY A 99 -13.68 -4.82 1.65
C GLY A 99 -13.52 -6.01 2.60
N THR A 100 -14.20 -7.14 2.37
CA THR A 100 -14.09 -8.34 3.21
C THR A 100 -12.65 -8.87 3.19
N PRO A 101 -11.99 -9.04 4.35
CA PRO A 101 -10.62 -9.52 4.40
C PRO A 101 -10.54 -10.98 3.92
N VAL A 102 -9.49 -11.29 3.17
CA VAL A 102 -9.09 -12.67 2.88
C VAL A 102 -7.99 -13.02 3.87
N ASN A 103 -8.28 -13.98 4.75
CA ASN A 103 -7.31 -14.39 5.76
C ASN A 103 -6.19 -15.19 5.08
N PRO A 104 -4.92 -14.81 5.28
CA PRO A 104 -3.81 -15.59 4.77
C PRO A 104 -3.72 -16.93 5.51
N THR A 105 -2.92 -17.84 4.96
CA THR A 105 -2.52 -19.05 5.68
C THR A 105 -1.76 -18.71 6.97
N SER A 106 -1.59 -19.69 7.85
CA SER A 106 -0.77 -19.48 9.04
C SER A 106 0.68 -19.19 8.62
N PRO A 107 1.32 -18.14 9.15
CA PRO A 107 2.72 -17.90 8.88
C PRO A 107 3.54 -19.09 9.41
N PRO A 108 4.68 -19.42 8.77
CA PRO A 108 5.63 -20.35 9.38
C PRO A 108 6.12 -19.80 10.71
N PHE A 109 6.66 -20.69 11.56
CA PHE A 109 7.26 -20.25 12.82
C PHE A 109 8.38 -19.24 12.53
N PRO A 110 8.29 -18.01 13.08
CA PRO A 110 9.29 -16.99 12.79
C PRO A 110 10.65 -17.43 13.36
N PRO A 111 11.75 -17.24 12.62
CA PRO A 111 13.08 -17.37 13.21
C PRO A 111 13.27 -16.37 14.34
N GLU A 112 14.12 -16.73 15.30
CA GLU A 112 14.55 -15.81 16.36
C GLU A 112 15.41 -14.69 15.76
N ASP A 113 15.22 -13.46 16.23
CA ASP A 113 15.99 -12.32 15.77
C ASP A 113 17.26 -12.13 16.63
N ASP A 114 18.39 -12.63 16.13
CA ASP A 114 19.72 -12.55 16.76
C ASP A 114 20.50 -11.26 16.43
N GLY A 115 19.90 -10.31 15.70
CA GLY A 115 20.57 -9.07 15.27
C GLY A 115 21.54 -9.22 14.09
N THR A 116 21.72 -10.43 13.55
CA THR A 116 22.72 -10.75 12.50
C THR A 116 22.09 -11.42 11.29
N GLU A 117 21.33 -12.50 11.47
CA GLU A 117 20.69 -13.24 10.39
C GLU A 117 19.66 -12.36 9.65
N GLY A 118 19.58 -12.50 8.32
CA GLY A 118 18.60 -11.75 7.53
C GLY A 118 18.86 -10.24 7.49
N ARG A 119 20.13 -9.79 7.55
CA ARG A 119 20.47 -8.38 7.33
C ARG A 119 21.18 -8.20 6.00
N VAL A 120 20.67 -7.27 5.20
CA VAL A 120 21.25 -6.90 3.91
C VAL A 120 21.72 -5.47 3.96
N MET A 121 22.99 -5.23 3.61
CA MET A 121 23.51 -3.88 3.38
C MET A 121 23.16 -3.44 1.97
N LEU A 122 22.31 -2.43 1.86
CA LEU A 122 21.97 -1.77 0.60
C LEU A 122 22.83 -0.51 0.47
N ALA A 123 23.82 -0.53 -0.40
CA ALA A 123 24.54 0.68 -0.81
C ALA A 123 23.61 1.65 -1.57
N PRO A 124 23.99 2.92 -1.77
CA PRO A 124 23.18 3.87 -2.54
C PRO A 124 22.75 3.31 -3.90
N GLU A 125 21.47 3.48 -4.22
CA GLU A 125 20.81 3.00 -5.44
C GLU A 125 20.80 1.47 -5.63
N LYS A 126 21.23 0.69 -4.62
CA LYS A 126 21.11 -0.77 -4.64
C LYS A 126 19.73 -1.23 -4.21
N SER A 127 19.32 -2.35 -4.80
CA SER A 127 18.03 -2.96 -4.59
C SER A 127 18.13 -4.41 -4.16
N VAL A 128 17.10 -4.87 -3.46
CA VAL A 128 16.83 -6.28 -3.16
C VAL A 128 15.36 -6.56 -3.40
N SER A 129 15.04 -7.74 -3.94
CA SER A 129 13.68 -8.11 -4.32
C SER A 129 13.24 -9.40 -3.63
N PHE A 130 11.95 -9.46 -3.32
CA PHE A 130 11.28 -10.61 -2.72
C PHE A 130 10.03 -10.95 -3.52
N GLU A 131 9.82 -12.24 -3.77
CA GLU A 131 8.66 -12.75 -4.50
C GLU A 131 7.70 -13.46 -3.55
N TYR A 132 6.41 -13.28 -3.79
CA TYR A 132 5.33 -13.83 -2.99
C TYR A 132 4.39 -14.61 -3.90
N ARG A 133 4.37 -15.92 -3.72
CA ARG A 133 3.51 -16.84 -4.46
C ARG A 133 2.20 -17.06 -3.71
N GLY A 134 1.12 -17.28 -4.43
CA GLY A 134 -0.17 -17.50 -3.79
C GLY A 134 -0.23 -18.79 -2.97
N VAL A 135 0.53 -19.84 -3.35
CA VAL A 135 0.66 -21.07 -2.55
C VAL A 135 1.19 -20.83 -1.13
N ASP A 136 2.00 -19.78 -0.96
CA ASP A 136 2.60 -19.41 0.33
C ASP A 136 1.72 -18.41 1.10
N LEU A 137 0.70 -17.84 0.45
CA LEU A 137 -0.17 -16.78 1.00
C LEU A 137 -1.56 -17.30 1.37
N PHE A 138 -2.19 -18.07 0.50
CA PHE A 138 -3.58 -18.48 0.63
C PHE A 138 -3.68 -19.86 1.29
N GLY A 139 -4.48 -19.97 2.36
CA GLY A 139 -4.72 -21.25 3.04
C GLY A 139 -5.80 -22.10 2.35
N THR A 140 -6.59 -21.50 1.47
CA THR A 140 -7.67 -22.14 0.72
C THR A 140 -7.78 -21.52 -0.68
N PRO A 141 -8.37 -22.23 -1.66
CA PRO A 141 -8.70 -21.64 -2.95
C PRO A 141 -9.57 -20.38 -2.81
N LEU A 142 -9.43 -19.45 -3.75
CA LEU A 142 -10.26 -18.26 -3.84
C LEU A 142 -11.42 -18.49 -4.81
N ASP A 143 -12.61 -17.97 -4.48
CA ASP A 143 -13.75 -17.94 -5.40
C ASP A 143 -13.51 -16.94 -6.53
N ASP A 144 -14.23 -17.10 -7.64
CA ASP A 144 -14.29 -16.10 -8.71
C ASP A 144 -14.68 -14.73 -8.16
N GLY A 145 -13.98 -13.69 -8.61
CA GLY A 145 -14.29 -12.34 -8.16
C GLY A 145 -13.15 -11.34 -8.31
N LYS A 146 -13.40 -10.14 -7.79
CA LYS A 146 -12.42 -9.05 -7.74
C LYS A 146 -11.85 -8.95 -6.33
N TYR A 147 -10.55 -8.80 -6.29
CA TYR A 147 -9.76 -8.73 -5.07
C TYR A 147 -8.79 -7.55 -5.16
N GLU A 148 -8.27 -7.18 -4.00
CA GLU A 148 -7.23 -6.17 -3.86
C GLU A 148 -6.15 -6.69 -2.93
N VAL A 149 -4.89 -6.41 -3.27
CA VAL A 149 -3.72 -6.75 -2.48
C VAL A 149 -2.86 -5.52 -2.22
N ARG A 150 -2.24 -5.45 -1.05
CA ARG A 150 -1.20 -4.46 -0.75
C ARG A 150 -0.07 -5.06 0.06
N PHE A 151 1.08 -4.41 0.00
CA PHE A 151 2.26 -4.74 0.77
C PHE A 151 2.38 -3.86 2.01
N ARG A 152 2.69 -4.46 3.16
CA ARG A 152 2.96 -3.77 4.42
C ARG A 152 4.18 -4.37 5.12
N TYR A 153 5.17 -3.54 5.40
CA TYR A 153 6.37 -3.88 6.17
C TYR A 153 6.62 -2.85 7.26
N GLN A 154 7.04 -3.29 8.43
CA GLN A 154 7.35 -2.40 9.54
C GLN A 154 8.56 -2.94 10.30
N ASN A 155 9.54 -2.07 10.54
CA ASN A 155 10.64 -2.33 11.46
C ASN A 155 10.70 -1.20 12.50
N THR A 156 10.67 -1.58 13.77
CA THR A 156 10.68 -0.64 14.91
C THR A 156 11.87 -0.87 15.85
N ILE A 157 12.63 -1.95 15.64
CA ILE A 157 13.78 -2.27 16.49
C ILE A 157 14.95 -1.38 16.08
N THR A 158 15.43 -0.56 17.00
CA THR A 158 16.55 0.37 16.78
C THR A 158 17.90 -0.18 17.22
N GLU A 159 17.91 -1.24 18.03
CA GLU A 159 19.11 -1.79 18.70
C GLU A 159 20.21 -2.21 17.71
N TYR A 160 19.82 -2.70 16.53
CA TYR A 160 20.76 -3.23 15.53
C TYR A 160 21.19 -2.23 14.45
N ASN A 161 20.83 -0.94 14.60
CA ASN A 161 21.05 0.10 13.59
C ASN A 161 20.46 -0.28 12.20
N ASP A 162 19.41 -1.10 12.19
CA ASP A 162 18.66 -1.42 10.99
C ASP A 162 17.81 -0.21 10.57
N TRP A 163 17.39 -0.19 9.30
CA TRP A 163 16.39 0.74 8.80
C TRP A 163 15.12 0.62 9.65
N THR A 164 14.56 1.75 10.07
CA THR A 164 13.32 1.80 10.85
C THR A 164 12.27 2.64 10.12
N GLY A 165 11.03 2.19 10.24
CA GLY A 165 9.89 2.82 9.58
C GLY A 165 8.77 1.83 9.31
N ALA A 166 7.68 2.35 8.76
CA ALA A 166 6.54 1.56 8.31
C ALA A 166 6.25 1.92 6.85
N ILE A 167 6.29 0.92 5.98
CA ILE A 167 5.96 0.99 4.58
C ILE A 167 4.59 0.32 4.39
N GLU A 168 3.65 1.04 3.79
CA GLU A 168 2.38 0.51 3.33
C GLU A 168 2.13 1.06 1.93
N THR A 169 1.82 0.17 0.99
CA THR A 169 1.53 0.54 -0.40
C THR A 169 0.05 0.81 -0.61
N ASP A 170 -0.27 1.50 -1.71
CA ASP A 170 -1.62 1.49 -2.25
C ASP A 170 -2.07 0.06 -2.62
N TRP A 171 -3.39 -0.10 -2.76
CA TRP A 171 -4.01 -1.36 -3.17
C TRP A 171 -3.85 -1.57 -4.68
N ILE A 172 -3.42 -2.77 -5.08
CA ILE A 172 -3.47 -3.28 -6.46
C ILE A 172 -4.69 -4.18 -6.60
N SER A 173 -5.52 -3.95 -7.61
CA SER A 173 -6.66 -4.81 -7.93
C SER A 173 -6.23 -6.01 -8.79
N PHE A 174 -6.83 -7.17 -8.53
CA PHE A 174 -6.73 -8.36 -9.39
C PHE A 174 -8.06 -9.12 -9.46
N LYS A 175 -8.18 -10.04 -10.42
CA LYS A 175 -9.37 -10.85 -10.64
C LYS A 175 -9.02 -12.34 -10.54
N VAL A 176 -9.86 -13.10 -9.85
CA VAL A 176 -9.91 -14.57 -9.97
C VAL A 176 -11.00 -14.92 -10.98
N ASP A 177 -10.63 -15.70 -11.98
CA ASP A 177 -11.50 -16.17 -13.05
C ASP A 177 -11.08 -17.58 -13.45
N HIS A 178 -11.79 -18.60 -12.95
CA HIS A 178 -11.41 -20.00 -13.15
C HIS A 178 -11.45 -20.45 -14.62
N ASP A 179 -12.11 -19.69 -15.50
CA ASP A 179 -12.13 -19.93 -16.95
C ASP A 179 -10.99 -19.20 -17.69
N TYR A 180 -10.18 -18.40 -16.98
CA TYR A 180 -9.06 -17.68 -17.56
C TYR A 180 -8.01 -18.62 -18.13
N LYS A 181 -7.61 -18.35 -19.38
CA LYS A 181 -6.51 -19.02 -20.08
C LYS A 181 -5.40 -18.00 -20.29
N PRO A 182 -4.26 -18.11 -19.59
CA PRO A 182 -3.13 -17.21 -19.83
C PRO A 182 -2.67 -17.35 -21.28
N GLN A 183 -2.35 -16.23 -21.92
CA GLN A 183 -1.75 -16.27 -23.26
C GLN A 183 -0.30 -16.79 -23.13
N PRO A 184 0.14 -17.69 -24.02
CA PRO A 184 1.54 -18.11 -24.04
C PRO A 184 2.44 -16.87 -24.26
N ARG A 185 3.50 -16.77 -23.46
CA ARG A 185 4.56 -15.75 -23.62
C ARG A 185 5.38 -16.01 -24.87
#